data_AF-A0AAW1TCB6-F1
#
_entry.id   AF-A0AAW1TCB6-F1
#
_cell.length_a   1.000
_cell.length_b   1.000
_cell.length_c   1.000
_cell.angle_alpha   90.00
_cell.angle_beta   90.00
_cell.angle_gamma   90.00
#
_symmetry.space_group_name_H-M   'P 1'
#
loop_
_entity.id
_entity.type
_entity.pdbx_description
1 polymer ?
#
loop_
_entity_poly.entity_id
_entity_poly.type
_entity_poly.pdbx_seq_one_letter_code
_entity_poly.pdbx_strand_id
1 'polypeptide(L)'
;MLTSQASTHSCWCVRGQSLRPSAALLPSQRRLRWRAAASQPSCASRPEQECTSTPAWKRAAGGLTAAVLGVTLLAGGVSARLEGVNKPELLPKEFTTVIDVAGFLTPGETKRIKQEIESLEGQTGMKLRVLAQNYPQTPGLAIRDFWSVDDDTVVFVADPSLGNILNFNVGSTIDLRIPRNFWNRLASKYGTKKYWQERGQEASIVNAVSAIDTCAREPVSRLQCSKIQGEFGEESSSGALGKAFFGS
;
A
#
# COMPACT_ATOMS: atom_id res chain seq x y z
N MET A 1 14.47 39.32 63.19
CA MET A 1 15.69 38.94 62.46
C MET A 1 15.28 38.65 61.03
N LEU A 2 15.37 39.66 60.15
CA LEU A 2 15.15 39.52 58.71
C LEU A 2 16.51 39.37 58.04
N THR A 3 16.72 38.29 57.29
CA THR A 3 17.88 38.15 56.41
C THR A 3 17.41 38.17 54.95
N SER A 4 17.70 39.30 54.33
CA SER A 4 17.70 39.56 52.90
C SER A 4 18.87 38.84 52.25
N GLN A 5 18.67 38.20 51.09
CA GLN A 5 19.77 37.86 50.19
C GLN A 5 19.31 37.94 48.72
N ALA A 6 20.19 38.57 47.95
CA ALA A 6 19.94 39.24 46.68
C ALA A 6 20.14 38.32 45.46
N SER A 7 19.38 38.63 44.41
CA SER A 7 19.55 38.11 43.05
C SER A 7 20.76 38.74 42.38
N THR A 8 21.59 37.90 41.75
CA THR A 8 22.66 38.32 40.82
C THR A 8 22.29 37.88 39.40
N HIS A 9 21.94 38.85 38.57
CA HIS A 9 21.77 38.69 37.12
C HIS A 9 23.13 38.84 36.44
N SER A 10 23.58 37.80 35.73
CA SER A 10 24.77 37.84 34.89
C SER A 10 24.39 38.19 33.45
N CYS A 11 24.60 39.45 33.07
CA CYS A 11 24.58 39.92 31.68
C CYS A 11 25.79 39.38 30.92
N TRP A 12 25.56 38.55 29.90
CA TRP A 12 26.57 38.19 28.91
C TRP A 12 26.51 39.17 27.73
N CYS A 13 27.51 40.05 27.68
CA CYS A 13 27.81 40.89 26.51
C CYS A 13 28.69 40.09 25.55
N VAL A 14 28.12 39.54 24.46
CA VAL A 14 28.91 38.95 23.38
C VAL A 14 29.11 39.98 22.28
N ARG A 15 30.40 40.24 22.05
CA ARG A 15 31.01 41.20 21.13
C ARG A 15 30.63 40.88 19.68
N GLY A 16 30.01 41.87 19.00
CA GLY A 16 29.73 41.83 17.58
C GLY A 16 30.99 41.80 16.73
N GLN A 17 31.02 40.92 15.74
CA GLN A 17 31.97 40.94 14.64
C GLN A 17 31.18 40.99 13.34
N SER A 18 31.18 42.19 12.74
CA SER A 18 30.72 42.47 11.39
C SER A 18 31.76 41.96 10.40
N LEU A 19 31.41 40.94 9.61
CA LEU A 19 32.17 40.57 8.42
C LEU A 19 31.24 40.58 7.19
N ARG A 20 31.80 41.17 6.15
CA ARG A 20 31.18 41.67 4.92
C ARG A 20 30.60 40.54 4.04
N PRO A 21 29.62 40.85 3.16
CA PRO A 21 29.14 39.91 2.17
C PRO A 21 30.17 39.76 1.04
N SER A 22 30.69 38.55 0.86
CA SER A 22 31.44 38.17 -0.34
C SER A 22 30.46 37.80 -1.46
N ALA A 23 30.45 38.64 -2.48
CA ALA A 23 29.77 38.38 -3.74
C ALA A 23 30.55 37.37 -4.60
N ALA A 24 29.78 36.62 -5.39
CA ALA A 24 30.13 35.95 -6.64
C ALA A 24 31.10 34.74 -6.59
N LEU A 25 30.59 33.58 -7.00
CA LEU A 25 30.86 33.01 -8.33
C LEU A 25 30.01 31.74 -8.52
N LEU A 26 29.03 31.84 -9.42
CA LEU A 26 28.17 30.74 -9.87
C LEU A 26 28.94 29.86 -10.87
N PRO A 27 29.00 28.53 -10.70
CA PRO A 27 29.46 27.65 -11.76
C PRO A 27 28.38 27.44 -12.83
N SER A 28 28.63 28.10 -13.98
CA SER A 28 28.42 27.62 -15.35
C SER A 28 27.39 26.48 -15.55
N GLN A 29 26.15 26.87 -15.85
CA GLN A 29 25.13 26.01 -16.45
C GLN A 29 25.57 25.64 -17.88
N ARG A 30 25.95 24.37 -18.07
CA ARG A 30 26.24 23.77 -19.37
C ARG A 30 24.92 23.57 -20.12
N ARG A 31 24.54 24.59 -20.91
CA ARG A 31 23.40 24.58 -21.85
C ARG A 31 23.52 23.43 -22.85
N LEU A 32 22.71 22.39 -22.68
CA LEU A 32 22.41 21.44 -23.75
C LEU A 32 21.38 22.09 -24.69
N ARG A 33 21.84 22.48 -25.88
CA ARG A 33 21.03 22.99 -27.00
C ARG A 33 20.21 21.84 -27.57
N TRP A 34 18.94 21.75 -27.22
CA TRP A 34 17.98 21.00 -28.02
C TRP A 34 17.56 21.89 -29.20
N ARG A 35 17.90 21.44 -30.42
CA ARG A 35 17.47 22.07 -31.66
C ARG A 35 15.96 21.89 -31.80
N ALA A 36 15.23 23.00 -31.81
CA ALA A 36 13.87 23.06 -32.32
C ALA A 36 13.91 22.84 -33.84
N ALA A 37 13.29 21.76 -34.31
CA ALA A 37 12.91 21.59 -35.70
C ALA A 37 11.43 21.97 -35.82
N ALA A 38 11.18 23.18 -36.32
CA ALA A 38 9.88 23.59 -36.80
C ALA A 38 9.63 22.95 -38.18
N SER A 39 8.50 22.27 -38.33
CA SER A 39 7.81 22.18 -39.62
C SER A 39 6.32 22.05 -39.33
N GLN A 40 5.58 23.09 -39.70
CA GLN A 40 4.12 23.09 -39.77
C GLN A 40 3.68 22.29 -41.00
N PRO A 41 2.41 21.87 -41.06
CA PRO A 41 1.57 22.54 -42.04
C PRO A 41 0.23 23.03 -41.48
N SER A 42 -0.19 24.13 -42.07
CA SER A 42 -1.42 24.87 -41.82
C SER A 42 -2.55 24.42 -42.76
N CYS A 43 -3.78 24.62 -42.28
CA CYS A 43 -5.06 24.79 -42.98
C CYS A 43 -5.63 23.68 -43.89
N ALA A 44 -6.79 23.15 -43.49
CA ALA A 44 -8.00 23.18 -44.33
C ALA A 44 -9.27 22.96 -43.48
N SER A 45 -10.19 23.90 -43.59
CA SER A 45 -11.54 23.94 -43.00
C SER A 45 -12.57 23.18 -43.85
N ARG A 46 -13.45 22.40 -43.18
CA ARG A 46 -14.89 22.04 -43.45
C ARG A 46 -15.31 21.62 -44.89
N PRO A 47 -16.25 20.67 -45.07
CA PRO A 47 -17.61 20.80 -44.51
C PRO A 47 -18.29 19.50 -44.01
N GLU A 48 -19.44 19.79 -43.41
CA GLU A 48 -20.62 18.99 -43.06
C GLU A 48 -21.15 18.10 -44.19
N GLN A 49 -21.74 16.95 -43.83
CA GLN A 49 -22.86 16.22 -44.48
C GLN A 49 -22.77 14.73 -44.11
N GLU A 50 -23.82 13.92 -44.06
CA GLU A 50 -25.23 14.02 -43.69
C GLU A 50 -25.69 12.53 -43.68
N CYS A 51 -26.81 12.25 -43.01
CA CYS A 51 -27.54 11.00 -43.08
C CYS A 51 -27.62 10.39 -44.49
N THR A 52 -27.66 9.06 -44.59
CA THR A 52 -28.69 8.27 -45.31
C THR A 52 -28.16 6.84 -45.54
N SER A 53 -28.88 5.85 -44.98
CA SER A 53 -29.79 4.95 -45.70
C SER A 53 -29.11 3.69 -46.25
N THR A 54 -29.58 2.55 -45.76
CA THR A 54 -29.46 1.23 -46.40
C THR A 54 -30.01 1.25 -47.84
N PRO A 55 -29.62 0.31 -48.71
CA PRO A 55 -30.55 -0.79 -48.96
C PRO A 55 -29.94 -2.16 -49.33
N ALA A 56 -30.69 -3.19 -48.93
CA ALA A 56 -31.05 -4.39 -49.68
C ALA A 56 -30.10 -4.95 -50.76
N TRP A 57 -29.37 -6.01 -50.40
CA TRP A 57 -29.07 -7.09 -51.34
C TRP A 57 -30.05 -8.23 -51.05
N LYS A 58 -31.13 -8.29 -51.82
CA LYS A 58 -32.07 -9.43 -51.81
C LYS A 58 -31.67 -10.40 -52.92
N ARG A 59 -31.60 -11.68 -52.50
CA ARG A 59 -32.00 -12.91 -53.20
C ARG A 59 -31.07 -13.51 -54.26
N ALA A 60 -30.59 -14.71 -53.95
CA ALA A 60 -30.71 -15.87 -54.84
C ALA A 60 -31.32 -17.04 -54.06
N ALA A 61 -32.28 -17.72 -54.68
CA ALA A 61 -33.05 -18.83 -54.14
C ALA A 61 -32.42 -20.17 -54.52
N GLY A 62 -32.66 -21.22 -53.72
CA GLY A 62 -32.56 -22.61 -54.18
C GLY A 62 -32.24 -23.62 -53.07
N GLY A 63 -33.18 -24.52 -52.78
CA GLY A 63 -32.91 -25.83 -52.17
C GLY A 63 -33.58 -26.13 -50.83
N LEU A 64 -34.77 -26.75 -50.87
CA LEU A 64 -35.39 -27.49 -49.76
C LEU A 64 -34.76 -28.90 -49.68
N THR A 65 -34.25 -29.31 -48.51
CA THR A 65 -34.39 -30.70 -47.99
C THR A 65 -34.27 -30.71 -46.47
N ALA A 66 -35.08 -31.56 -45.87
CA ALA A 66 -35.51 -31.57 -44.49
C ALA A 66 -34.56 -32.28 -43.50
N ALA A 67 -34.91 -32.10 -42.22
CA ALA A 67 -34.88 -33.09 -41.14
C ALA A 67 -33.72 -33.05 -40.12
N VAL A 68 -34.07 -32.53 -38.94
CA VAL A 68 -33.87 -33.10 -37.59
C VAL A 68 -32.44 -33.52 -37.20
N LEU A 69 -31.84 -32.75 -36.29
CA LEU A 69 -31.54 -33.22 -34.92
C LEU A 69 -31.07 -32.01 -34.10
N GLY A 70 -31.94 -31.55 -33.20
CA GLY A 70 -31.57 -30.63 -32.15
C GLY A 70 -30.59 -31.31 -31.21
N VAL A 71 -29.41 -30.74 -31.07
CA VAL A 71 -28.57 -30.92 -29.89
C VAL A 71 -28.26 -29.52 -29.39
N THR A 72 -29.20 -28.99 -28.63
CA THR A 72 -29.00 -27.83 -27.77
C THR A 72 -28.03 -28.27 -26.67
N LEU A 73 -26.73 -28.24 -26.96
CA LEU A 73 -25.71 -28.25 -25.92
C LEU A 73 -25.80 -26.89 -25.20
N LEU A 74 -26.75 -26.80 -24.27
CA LEU A 74 -26.58 -26.01 -23.06
C LEU A 74 -25.40 -26.64 -22.33
N ALA A 75 -24.18 -26.34 -22.81
CA ALA A 75 -22.99 -26.49 -22.02
C ALA A 75 -23.18 -25.52 -20.85
N GLY A 76 -23.77 -26.04 -19.78
CA GLY A 76 -23.81 -25.39 -18.50
C GLY A 76 -22.39 -24.97 -18.21
N GLY A 77 -22.15 -23.66 -18.29
CA GLY A 77 -21.03 -23.06 -17.62
C GLY A 77 -21.22 -23.45 -16.16
N VAL A 78 -20.53 -24.48 -15.73
CA VAL A 78 -20.22 -24.68 -14.33
C VAL A 78 -19.31 -23.51 -14.02
N SER A 79 -19.92 -22.35 -13.78
CA SER A 79 -19.30 -21.31 -12.99
C SER A 79 -19.14 -21.98 -11.64
N ALA A 80 -18.01 -22.67 -11.46
CA ALA A 80 -17.42 -22.90 -10.17
C ALA A 80 -17.15 -21.50 -9.62
N ARG A 81 -18.21 -20.83 -9.15
CA ARG A 81 -18.08 -19.78 -8.16
C ARG A 81 -17.35 -20.50 -7.05
N LEU A 82 -16.07 -20.18 -6.88
CA LEU A 82 -15.31 -20.52 -5.69
C LEU A 82 -16.25 -20.21 -4.52
N GLU A 83 -16.78 -21.27 -3.92
CA GLU A 83 -17.72 -21.17 -2.82
C GLU A 83 -17.02 -20.33 -1.76
N GLY A 84 -17.67 -19.25 -1.32
CA GLY A 84 -17.03 -18.29 -0.42
C GLY A 84 -16.58 -19.03 0.83
N VAL A 85 -15.28 -19.29 0.95
CA VAL A 85 -14.74 -20.07 2.06
C VAL A 85 -14.82 -19.20 3.31
N ASN A 86 -15.83 -19.50 4.13
CA ASN A 86 -16.15 -18.77 5.35
C ASN A 86 -16.27 -19.78 6.48
N LYS A 87 -15.17 -19.97 7.20
CA LYS A 87 -15.06 -20.92 8.32
C LYS A 87 -14.97 -20.17 9.64
N PRO A 88 -16.11 -19.69 10.20
CA PRO A 88 -16.11 -18.92 11.44
C PRO A 88 -15.56 -19.71 12.63
N GLU A 89 -15.54 -21.04 12.57
CA GLU A 89 -14.98 -21.92 13.59
C GLU A 89 -13.47 -21.76 13.82
N LEU A 90 -12.76 -21.11 12.88
CA LEU A 90 -11.33 -20.80 13.02
C LEU A 90 -11.06 -19.58 13.93
N LEU A 91 -12.12 -18.87 14.33
CA LEU A 91 -12.01 -17.69 15.19
C LEU A 91 -11.94 -18.09 16.66
N PRO A 92 -11.10 -17.41 17.47
CA PRO A 92 -11.08 -17.59 18.91
C PRO A 92 -12.39 -17.13 19.56
N LYS A 93 -12.73 -17.72 20.71
CA LYS A 93 -13.94 -17.35 21.47
C LYS A 93 -13.81 -15.99 22.17
N GLU A 94 -12.59 -15.65 22.55
CA GLU A 94 -12.27 -14.39 23.22
C GLU A 94 -11.68 -13.41 22.21
N PHE A 95 -11.98 -12.12 22.40
CA PHE A 95 -11.48 -11.06 21.55
C PHE A 95 -9.95 -10.99 21.58
N THR A 96 -9.32 -11.06 20.40
CA THR A 96 -7.88 -10.87 20.25
C THR A 96 -7.58 -10.01 19.02
N THR A 97 -6.64 -9.08 19.13
CA THR A 97 -6.25 -8.16 18.04
C THR A 97 -5.44 -8.85 16.94
N VAL A 98 -4.73 -9.92 17.29
CA VAL A 98 -3.92 -10.76 16.39
C VAL A 98 -4.50 -12.17 16.39
N ILE A 99 -4.81 -12.68 15.21
CA ILE A 99 -5.26 -14.05 14.97
C ILE A 99 -4.32 -14.68 13.94
N ASP A 100 -3.62 -15.73 14.35
CA ASP A 100 -2.77 -16.53 13.47
C ASP A 100 -3.32 -17.94 13.33
N VAL A 101 -4.06 -18.16 12.25
CA VAL A 101 -4.62 -19.46 11.89
C VAL A 101 -3.58 -20.33 11.18
N ALA A 102 -2.64 -19.69 10.47
CA ALA A 102 -1.66 -20.37 9.63
C ALA A 102 -0.39 -20.81 10.39
N GLY A 103 -0.17 -20.29 11.59
CA GLY A 103 1.03 -20.56 12.37
C GLY A 103 2.27 -19.87 11.81
N PHE A 104 2.12 -18.67 11.25
CA PHE A 104 3.24 -17.87 10.73
C PHE A 104 4.04 -17.17 11.83
N LEU A 105 3.44 -16.93 12.99
CA LEU A 105 4.04 -16.17 14.08
C LEU A 105 4.38 -17.10 15.24
N THR A 106 5.56 -16.88 15.83
CA THR A 106 5.85 -17.50 17.12
C THR A 106 4.96 -16.92 18.23
N PRO A 107 4.72 -17.64 19.35
CA PRO A 107 3.95 -17.10 20.47
C PRO A 107 4.56 -15.82 21.06
N GLY A 108 5.90 -15.71 21.02
CA GLY A 108 6.64 -14.52 21.43
C GLY A 108 6.33 -13.32 20.53
N GLU A 109 6.42 -13.49 19.22
CA GLU A 109 6.09 -12.42 18.27
C GLU A 109 4.61 -12.04 18.32
N THR A 110 3.71 -13.01 18.45
CA THR A 110 2.27 -12.73 18.63
C THR A 110 2.03 -11.84 19.84
N LYS A 111 2.69 -12.13 20.98
CA LYS A 111 2.58 -11.32 22.20
C LYS A 111 3.16 -9.91 21.99
N ARG A 112 4.30 -9.81 21.31
CA ARG A 112 4.96 -8.53 21.03
C ARG A 112 4.12 -7.64 20.13
N ILE A 113 3.61 -8.18 19.02
CA ILE A 113 2.72 -7.48 18.09
C ILE A 113 1.46 -7.02 18.81
N LYS A 114 0.87 -7.85 19.70
CA LYS A 114 -0.28 -7.43 20.51
C LYS A 114 0.02 -6.19 21.36
N GLN A 115 1.16 -6.16 22.04
CA GLN A 115 1.59 -5.02 22.85
C GLN A 115 1.84 -3.77 22.00
N GLU A 116 2.43 -3.93 20.82
CA GLU A 116 2.66 -2.83 19.88
C GLU A 116 1.33 -2.24 19.39
N ILE A 117 0.38 -3.09 19.02
CA ILE A 117 -0.97 -2.68 18.61
C ILE A 117 -1.71 -1.95 19.75
N GLU A 118 -1.64 -2.47 20.98
CA GLU A 118 -2.26 -1.81 22.14
C GLU A 118 -1.68 -0.41 22.39
N SER A 119 -0.35 -0.27 22.26
CA SER A 119 0.33 1.02 22.36
C SER A 119 -0.04 1.98 21.23
N LEU A 120 -0.14 1.46 20.00
CA LEU A 120 -0.54 2.22 18.82
C LEU A 120 -1.97 2.77 18.99
N GLU A 121 -2.90 1.92 19.42
CA GLU A 121 -4.29 2.28 19.70
C GLU A 121 -4.39 3.36 20.76
N GLY A 122 -3.69 3.17 21.89
CA GLY A 122 -3.73 4.12 23.01
C GLY A 122 -3.19 5.50 22.65
N GLN A 123 -2.24 5.61 21.72
CA GLN A 123 -1.60 6.88 21.37
C GLN A 123 -2.21 7.58 20.15
N THR A 124 -2.67 6.82 19.16
CA THR A 124 -3.14 7.37 17.87
C THR A 124 -4.65 7.27 17.69
N GLY A 125 -5.32 6.42 18.48
CA GLY A 125 -6.72 6.06 18.30
C GLY A 125 -6.99 5.16 17.09
N MET A 126 -5.97 4.71 16.37
CA MET A 126 -6.10 3.81 15.22
C MET A 126 -6.11 2.36 15.68
N LYS A 127 -7.11 1.57 15.25
CA LYS A 127 -7.25 0.15 15.57
C LYS A 127 -6.58 -0.72 14.52
N LEU A 128 -5.54 -1.46 14.87
CA LEU A 128 -4.87 -2.38 13.95
C LEU A 128 -5.27 -3.82 14.27
N ARG A 129 -5.74 -4.57 13.27
CA ARG A 129 -6.15 -5.97 13.42
C ARG A 129 -5.35 -6.83 12.45
N VAL A 130 -4.70 -7.87 12.97
CA VAL A 130 -3.78 -8.72 12.17
C VAL A 130 -4.36 -10.13 12.05
N LEU A 131 -4.61 -10.56 10.81
CA LEU A 131 -5.07 -11.90 10.46
C LEU A 131 -4.00 -12.60 9.64
N ALA A 132 -3.32 -13.59 10.21
CA ALA A 132 -2.47 -14.51 9.47
C ALA A 132 -3.27 -15.77 9.13
N GLN A 133 -3.43 -16.05 7.83
CA GLN A 133 -4.26 -17.13 7.33
C GLN A 133 -3.60 -17.79 6.12
N ASN A 134 -4.15 -18.94 5.71
CA ASN A 134 -3.69 -19.64 4.52
C ASN A 134 -4.87 -20.31 3.82
N TYR A 135 -5.21 -19.85 2.61
CA TYR A 135 -6.27 -20.45 1.82
C TYR A 135 -6.02 -21.96 1.58
N PRO A 136 -7.04 -22.84 1.72
CA PRO A 136 -8.46 -22.57 1.93
C PRO A 136 -8.92 -22.57 3.41
N GLN A 137 -8.02 -22.42 4.38
CA GLN A 137 -8.40 -22.27 5.79
C GLN A 137 -8.51 -20.79 6.13
N THR A 138 -9.66 -20.20 5.78
CA THR A 138 -9.92 -18.76 5.97
C THR A 138 -11.21 -18.53 6.74
N PRO A 139 -11.21 -17.68 7.79
CA PRO A 139 -12.44 -17.28 8.48
C PRO A 139 -13.37 -16.46 7.58
N GLY A 140 -12.91 -15.97 6.43
CA GLY A 140 -13.74 -15.30 5.44
C GLY A 140 -14.34 -14.01 5.98
N LEU A 141 -15.63 -13.78 5.73
CA LEU A 141 -16.31 -12.54 6.11
C LEU A 141 -16.57 -12.43 7.61
N ALA A 142 -16.58 -13.56 8.35
CA ALA A 142 -16.88 -13.58 9.78
C ALA A 142 -15.91 -12.74 10.62
N ILE A 143 -14.70 -12.48 10.12
CA ILE A 143 -13.70 -11.67 10.80
C ILE A 143 -14.16 -10.21 11.02
N ARG A 144 -14.96 -9.67 10.09
CA ARG A 144 -15.44 -8.29 10.16
C ARG A 144 -16.38 -8.09 11.33
N ASP A 145 -17.26 -9.07 11.55
CA ASP A 145 -18.23 -9.06 12.64
C ASP A 145 -17.53 -9.33 13.99
N PHE A 146 -16.60 -10.28 14.01
CA PHE A 146 -15.82 -10.61 15.22
C PHE A 146 -15.05 -9.40 15.78
N TRP A 147 -14.38 -8.63 14.91
CA TRP A 147 -13.65 -7.44 15.34
C TRP A 147 -14.49 -6.18 15.41
N SER A 148 -15.76 -6.23 14.98
CA SER A 148 -16.62 -5.04 14.85
C SER A 148 -15.91 -3.91 14.10
N VAL A 149 -15.41 -4.22 12.89
CA VAL A 149 -14.57 -3.33 12.09
C VAL A 149 -15.29 -2.01 11.82
N ASP A 150 -14.67 -0.90 12.21
CA ASP A 150 -15.17 0.48 12.07
C ASP A 150 -14.27 1.34 11.16
N ASP A 151 -14.59 2.64 11.06
CA ASP A 151 -13.86 3.61 10.22
C ASP A 151 -12.44 3.92 10.71
N ASP A 152 -12.14 3.62 11.98
CA ASP A 152 -10.82 3.78 12.61
C ASP A 152 -10.01 2.48 12.59
N THR A 153 -10.53 1.42 11.96
CA THR A 153 -9.90 0.10 11.93
C THR A 153 -9.16 -0.16 10.61
N VAL A 154 -7.95 -0.70 10.73
CA VAL A 154 -7.19 -1.30 9.64
C VAL A 154 -7.14 -2.80 9.84
N VAL A 155 -7.71 -3.55 8.89
CA VAL A 155 -7.61 -5.01 8.83
C VAL A 155 -6.45 -5.40 7.93
N PHE A 156 -5.36 -5.84 8.55
CA PHE A 156 -4.18 -6.35 7.90
C PHE A 156 -4.27 -7.89 7.81
N VAL A 157 -4.37 -8.39 6.58
CA VAL A 157 -4.43 -9.82 6.25
C VAL A 157 -3.10 -10.27 5.66
N ALA A 158 -2.53 -11.34 6.22
CA ALA A 158 -1.35 -12.01 5.73
C ALA A 158 -1.75 -13.38 5.14
N ASP A 159 -1.68 -13.54 3.81
CA ASP A 159 -2.02 -14.78 3.11
C ASP A 159 -1.11 -15.00 1.87
N PRO A 160 -0.25 -16.05 1.87
CA PRO A 160 0.69 -16.30 0.78
C PRO A 160 0.00 -16.63 -0.56
N SER A 161 -1.29 -16.93 -0.56
CA SER A 161 -2.06 -17.32 -1.75
C SER A 161 -2.47 -16.14 -2.64
N LEU A 162 -2.38 -14.91 -2.13
CA LEU A 162 -2.82 -13.69 -2.82
C LEU A 162 -1.76 -13.09 -3.77
N GLY A 163 -0.66 -13.80 -4.00
CA GLY A 163 0.51 -13.34 -4.75
C GLY A 163 1.40 -12.41 -3.92
N ASN A 164 0.84 -11.31 -3.43
CA ASN A 164 1.42 -10.53 -2.34
C ASN A 164 0.89 -11.08 -1.01
N ILE A 165 1.77 -11.39 -0.05
CA ILE A 165 1.33 -11.92 1.24
C ILE A 165 0.57 -10.87 2.06
N LEU A 166 0.82 -9.57 1.87
CA LEU A 166 0.24 -8.50 2.66
C LEU A 166 -0.96 -7.88 1.92
N ASN A 167 -2.12 -7.85 2.59
CA ASN A 167 -3.32 -7.18 2.11
C ASN A 167 -3.93 -6.31 3.21
N PHE A 168 -4.35 -5.09 2.86
CA PHE A 168 -4.84 -4.11 3.83
C PHE A 168 -6.26 -3.65 3.47
N ASN A 169 -7.19 -3.74 4.41
CA ASN A 169 -8.48 -3.06 4.34
C ASN A 169 -8.46 -1.90 5.32
N VAL A 170 -8.58 -0.69 4.82
CA VAL A 170 -8.37 0.55 5.59
C VAL A 170 -9.71 1.24 5.78
N GLY A 171 -10.05 1.58 7.02
CA GLY A 171 -11.23 2.37 7.37
C GLY A 171 -11.15 3.81 6.85
N SER A 172 -12.31 4.46 6.72
CA SER A 172 -12.42 5.77 6.04
C SER A 172 -11.69 6.89 6.80
N THR A 173 -11.73 6.90 8.13
CA THR A 173 -11.02 7.88 8.96
C THR A 173 -9.50 7.74 8.83
N ILE A 174 -9.01 6.51 8.70
CA ILE A 174 -7.58 6.25 8.55
C ILE A 174 -7.08 6.70 7.18
N ASP A 175 -7.89 6.54 6.13
CA ASP A 175 -7.57 6.97 4.77
C ASP A 175 -7.34 8.48 4.64
N LEU A 176 -7.96 9.28 5.52
CA LEU A 176 -7.75 10.72 5.60
C LEU A 176 -6.41 11.10 6.25
N ARG A 177 -5.88 10.24 7.12
CA ARG A 177 -4.63 10.47 7.87
C ARG A 177 -3.42 9.87 7.15
N ILE A 178 -3.52 8.63 6.69
CA ILE A 178 -2.42 7.90 6.04
C ILE A 178 -2.69 7.83 4.53
N PRO A 179 -1.80 8.36 3.67
CA PRO A 179 -1.99 8.32 2.22
C PRO A 179 -2.12 6.90 1.67
N ARG A 180 -3.08 6.64 0.77
CA ARG A 180 -3.27 5.33 0.11
C ARG A 180 -2.01 4.71 -0.47
N ASN A 181 -1.13 5.53 -1.02
CA ASN A 181 0.13 5.10 -1.61
C ASN A 181 1.08 4.43 -0.61
N PHE A 182 0.97 4.75 0.70
CA PHE A 182 1.77 4.10 1.73
C PHE A 182 1.52 2.59 1.75
N TRP A 183 0.26 2.16 1.80
CA TRP A 183 -0.13 0.74 1.87
C TRP A 183 0.36 -0.05 0.66
N ASN A 184 0.25 0.52 -0.54
CA ASN A 184 0.74 -0.09 -1.78
C ASN A 184 2.27 -0.26 -1.76
N ARG A 185 2.99 0.75 -1.27
CA ARG A 185 4.46 0.70 -1.16
C ARG A 185 4.89 -0.29 -0.07
N LEU A 186 4.15 -0.37 1.04
CA LEU A 186 4.39 -1.31 2.12
C LEU A 186 4.23 -2.76 1.66
N ALA A 187 3.11 -3.07 0.99
CA ALA A 187 2.88 -4.36 0.35
C ALA A 187 3.98 -4.68 -0.68
N SER A 188 4.39 -3.70 -1.48
CA SER A 188 5.45 -3.89 -2.49
C SER A 188 6.83 -4.11 -1.88
N LYS A 189 7.10 -3.61 -0.66
CA LYS A 189 8.40 -3.77 0.01
C LYS A 189 8.50 -5.11 0.75
N TYR A 190 7.53 -5.40 1.62
CA TYR A 190 7.58 -6.55 2.52
C TYR A 190 6.68 -7.70 2.12
N GLY A 191 5.79 -7.49 1.15
CA GLY A 191 4.77 -8.48 0.81
C GLY A 191 5.02 -9.26 -0.48
N THR A 192 6.05 -8.90 -1.23
CA THR A 192 6.39 -9.62 -2.47
C THR A 192 6.79 -11.06 -2.19
N LYS A 193 6.44 -11.96 -3.11
CA LYS A 193 6.82 -13.38 -3.05
C LYS A 193 8.29 -13.61 -2.74
N LYS A 194 9.16 -12.88 -3.42
CA LYS A 194 10.60 -12.95 -3.19
C LYS A 194 10.97 -12.64 -1.74
N TYR A 195 10.44 -11.56 -1.18
CA TYR A 195 10.78 -11.11 0.16
C TYR A 195 10.43 -12.16 1.22
N TRP A 196 9.19 -12.65 1.22
CA TRP A 196 8.76 -13.60 2.25
C TRP A 196 9.31 -15.01 2.04
N GLN A 197 9.69 -15.39 0.80
CA GLN A 197 10.42 -16.64 0.55
C GLN A 197 11.86 -16.59 1.06
N GLU A 198 12.52 -15.43 1.02
CA GLU A 198 13.91 -15.26 1.46
C GLU A 198 14.03 -14.95 2.96
N ARG A 199 13.13 -14.13 3.51
CA ARG A 199 13.17 -13.64 4.90
C ARG A 199 12.19 -14.32 5.83
N GLY A 200 11.21 -15.05 5.29
CA GLY A 200 10.12 -15.66 6.05
C GLY A 200 8.84 -14.82 6.08
N GLN A 201 7.72 -15.50 6.31
CA GLN A 201 6.40 -14.89 6.44
C GLN A 201 6.30 -14.07 7.72
N GLU A 202 6.85 -14.57 8.84
CA GLU A 202 6.92 -13.86 10.13
C GLU A 202 7.56 -12.48 9.97
N ALA A 203 8.76 -12.43 9.37
CA ALA A 203 9.49 -11.18 9.12
C ALA A 203 8.69 -10.20 8.25
N SER A 204 7.91 -10.71 7.30
CA SER A 204 7.06 -9.88 6.44
C SER A 204 5.94 -9.21 7.22
N ILE A 205 5.34 -9.94 8.18
CA ILE A 205 4.28 -9.44 9.05
C ILE A 205 4.84 -8.45 10.06
N VAL A 206 5.90 -8.83 10.79
CA VAL A 206 6.53 -8.00 11.83
C VAL A 206 7.03 -6.67 11.25
N ASN A 207 7.73 -6.69 10.12
CA ASN A 207 8.20 -5.46 9.47
C ASN A 207 7.05 -4.58 8.98
N ALA A 208 5.94 -5.18 8.52
CA ALA A 208 4.77 -4.43 8.11
C ALA A 208 4.09 -3.73 9.29
N VAL A 209 3.90 -4.43 10.41
CA VAL A 209 3.33 -3.86 11.64
C VAL A 209 4.18 -2.69 12.13
N SER A 210 5.50 -2.90 12.25
CA SER A 210 6.43 -1.86 12.71
C SER A 210 6.44 -0.62 11.80
N ALA A 211 6.34 -0.81 10.49
CA ALA A 211 6.25 0.31 9.55
C ALA A 211 4.94 1.09 9.68
N ILE A 212 3.82 0.40 9.96
CA ILE A 212 2.52 1.03 10.21
C ILE A 212 2.57 1.83 11.52
N ASP A 213 3.10 1.24 12.59
CA ASP A 213 3.25 1.90 13.90
C ASP A 213 4.08 3.18 13.77
N THR A 214 5.22 3.10 13.10
CA THR A 214 6.08 4.26 12.84
C THR A 214 5.35 5.35 12.06
N CYS A 215 4.70 4.99 10.94
CA CYS A 215 3.95 5.91 10.09
C CYS A 215 2.79 6.59 10.82
N ALA A 216 2.05 5.84 11.65
CA ALA A 216 0.90 6.34 12.39
C ALA A 216 1.29 7.32 13.51
N ARG A 217 2.50 7.20 14.06
CA ARG A 217 3.03 8.11 15.09
C ARG A 217 3.70 9.37 14.51
N GLU A 218 4.05 9.35 13.23
CA GLU A 218 4.57 10.54 12.57
C GLU A 218 3.52 11.67 12.55
N PRO A 219 3.94 12.93 12.73
CA PRO A 219 3.03 14.05 12.66
C PRO A 219 2.46 14.20 11.25
N VAL A 220 1.18 14.55 11.18
CA VAL A 220 0.47 14.79 9.92
C VAL A 220 1.16 15.90 9.12
N SER A 221 1.83 15.51 8.03
CA SER A 221 2.60 16.41 7.18
C SER A 221 2.64 15.88 5.75
N ARG A 222 3.06 16.70 4.79
CA ARG A 222 3.22 16.27 3.39
C ARG A 222 4.22 15.11 3.22
N LEU A 223 5.11 14.91 4.20
CA LEU A 223 6.13 13.87 4.19
C LEU A 223 5.81 12.69 5.10
N GLN A 224 4.62 12.67 5.70
CA GLN A 224 4.18 11.58 6.57
C GLN A 224 4.21 10.25 5.79
N CYS A 225 4.82 9.23 6.38
CA CYS A 225 4.96 7.89 5.81
C CYS A 225 5.73 7.89 4.46
N SER A 226 6.60 8.88 4.26
CA SER A 226 7.46 8.97 3.09
C SER A 226 8.53 7.88 3.07
N LYS A 227 9.01 7.43 4.24
CA LYS A 227 9.94 6.32 4.39
C LYS A 227 9.21 5.12 4.99
N ILE A 228 9.48 3.93 4.45
CA ILE A 228 8.98 2.68 5.02
C ILE A 228 10.11 2.08 5.84
N GLN A 229 10.10 2.26 7.14
CA GLN A 229 11.10 1.68 8.04
C GLN A 229 10.48 0.41 8.65
N GLY A 230 11.16 -0.72 8.50
CA GLY A 230 10.77 -1.98 9.16
C GLY A 230 11.63 -2.20 10.39
N GLU A 231 11.22 -3.16 11.23
CA GLU A 231 11.91 -3.52 12.46
C GLU A 231 13.35 -3.99 12.22
N PHE A 232 13.55 -4.81 11.19
CA PHE A 232 14.88 -5.22 10.75
C PHE A 232 15.36 -4.20 9.72
N GLY A 233 16.23 -3.28 10.18
CA GLY A 233 16.74 -2.14 9.42
C GLY A 233 17.00 -2.42 7.93
N GLU A 234 16.72 -1.39 7.13
CA GLU A 234 16.73 -1.42 5.67
C GLU A 234 18.09 -1.82 5.09
N GLU A 235 18.27 -3.09 4.69
CA GLU A 235 19.31 -3.39 3.70
C GLU A 235 18.86 -2.78 2.37
N SER A 236 19.63 -1.78 1.92
CA SER A 236 19.38 -1.07 0.68
C SER A 236 19.12 -2.07 -0.44
N SER A 237 17.91 -2.06 -0.99
CA SER A 237 17.51 -2.89 -2.14
C SER A 237 18.26 -2.54 -3.44
N SER A 238 19.39 -1.82 -3.34
CA SER A 238 20.45 -1.82 -4.33
C SER A 238 20.89 -3.27 -4.51
N GLY A 239 20.18 -4.00 -5.38
CA GLY A 239 20.59 -5.33 -5.80
C GLY A 239 22.06 -5.32 -6.19
N ALA A 240 22.71 -6.48 -6.16
CA ALA A 240 24.15 -6.62 -6.43
C ALA A 240 24.66 -5.88 -7.70
N LEU A 241 23.77 -5.49 -8.63
CA LEU A 241 24.02 -4.60 -9.77
C LEU A 241 24.37 -3.14 -9.43
N GLY A 242 23.92 -2.58 -8.30
CA GLY A 242 24.22 -1.20 -7.91
C GLY A 242 25.67 -1.01 -7.44
N LYS A 243 26.25 -2.03 -6.79
CA LYS A 243 27.67 -2.03 -6.40
C LYS A 243 28.61 -2.16 -7.60
N ALA A 244 28.16 -2.77 -8.69
CA ALA A 244 28.96 -2.93 -9.91
C ALA A 244 29.03 -1.66 -10.78
N PHE A 245 28.07 -0.73 -10.65
CA PHE A 245 28.00 0.48 -11.49
C PHE A 245 28.49 1.77 -10.82
N PHE A 246 28.59 1.83 -9.49
CA PHE A 246 28.98 3.03 -8.75
C PHE A 246 30.22 2.88 -7.86
N GLY A 247 30.91 1.73 -7.91
CA GLY A 247 32.18 1.52 -7.23
C GLY A 247 33.37 1.79 -8.16
N SER A 248 33.91 3.01 -8.12
CA SER A 248 35.30 3.31 -8.46
C SER A 248 36.07 3.64 -7.19
#